data_AF-A0A5P3ANF4-F1
#
_entry.id   AF-A0A5P3ANF4-F1
#
_cell.length_a   1.000
_cell.length_b   1.000
_cell.length_c   1.000
_cell.angle_alpha   90.00
_cell.angle_beta   90.00
_cell.angle_gamma   90.00
#
_symmetry.space_group_name_H-M   'P 1'
#
loop_
_entity.id
_entity.type
_entity.pdbx_description
1 polymer ?
#
loop_
_entity_poly.entity_id
_entity_poly.type
_entity_poly.pdbx_seq_one_letter_code
_entity_poly.pdbx_strand_id
1 'polypeptide(L)'
;MENTEFKAKFDNIQRLFDRCISHAYETLERNIYMKSQYLNTEQVEELEGQEYIHNADELASLYMSYSVLSEMQRCYFIHDFFWESGFYEALKPDEKRKYLLFSPLSFDYSRYEQNNSVYDEELPYFSVVVKAVVLERYLAYLRKKKEDRTQTEIQPQLEQEVQKQITNTEFSIKAVPPIAETENPFDSILNDRQIELIADCINEVKIFNASVTVDDLKAILSCKPNAILRSNNNRYVAFLFSELSNRSLITANWQSVIANNKLFLSKDKSRDKYLNQGDLATATNYVKGISHEKGFATIYNYIKQLKRL
;
A
#
# COMPACT_ATOMS: atom_id res chain seq x y z
N MET A 1 11.61 -32.46 -0.51
CA MET A 1 11.21 -32.65 -1.93
C MET A 1 9.69 -32.59 -2.05
N GLU A 2 8.96 -33.38 -1.25
CA GLU A 2 7.48 -33.40 -1.21
C GLU A 2 6.82 -32.04 -0.89
N ASN A 3 7.36 -31.28 0.07
CA ASN A 3 6.87 -29.93 0.40
C ASN A 3 7.07 -28.91 -0.75
N THR A 4 8.13 -29.07 -1.55
CA THR A 4 8.46 -28.15 -2.65
C THR A 4 7.53 -28.33 -3.85
N GLU A 5 7.20 -29.58 -4.19
CA GLU A 5 6.24 -29.89 -5.26
C GLU A 5 4.80 -29.50 -4.85
N PHE A 6 4.47 -29.72 -3.58
CA PHE A 6 3.18 -29.33 -3.00
C PHE A 6 3.00 -27.80 -3.02
N LYS A 7 4.01 -27.03 -2.59
CA LYS A 7 4.00 -25.57 -2.67
C LYS A 7 3.88 -25.06 -4.12
N ALA A 8 4.60 -25.67 -5.07
CA ALA A 8 4.52 -25.28 -6.47
C ALA A 8 3.11 -25.45 -7.07
N LYS A 9 2.35 -26.48 -6.65
CA LYS A 9 0.93 -26.61 -7.03
C LYS A 9 0.09 -25.48 -6.48
N PHE A 10 0.27 -25.14 -5.20
CA PHE A 10 -0.47 -24.05 -4.54
C PHE A 10 -0.16 -22.71 -5.18
N ASP A 11 1.10 -22.46 -5.55
CA ASP A 11 1.49 -21.23 -6.24
C ASP A 11 0.80 -21.10 -7.61
N ASN A 12 0.55 -22.21 -8.31
CA ASN A 12 -0.22 -22.15 -9.55
C ASN A 12 -1.70 -21.81 -9.31
N ILE A 13 -2.31 -22.32 -8.24
CA ILE A 13 -3.68 -21.97 -7.85
C ILE A 13 -3.75 -20.50 -7.38
N GLN A 14 -2.76 -20.05 -6.60
CA GLN A 14 -2.63 -18.65 -6.17
C GLN A 14 -2.62 -17.70 -7.38
N ARG A 15 -1.91 -18.04 -8.46
CA ARG A 15 -1.94 -17.24 -9.70
C ARG A 15 -3.32 -17.13 -10.34
N LEU A 16 -4.15 -18.18 -10.23
CA LEU A 16 -5.55 -18.12 -10.69
C LEU A 16 -6.34 -17.13 -9.84
N PHE A 17 -6.23 -17.24 -8.52
CA PHE A 17 -6.83 -16.29 -7.58
C PHE A 17 -6.40 -14.85 -7.89
N ASP A 18 -5.09 -14.60 -7.99
CA ASP A 18 -4.55 -13.26 -8.22
C ASP A 18 -5.11 -12.62 -9.48
N ARG A 19 -5.21 -13.39 -10.57
CA ARG A 19 -5.76 -12.87 -11.83
C ARG A 19 -7.25 -12.57 -11.74
N CYS A 20 -8.04 -13.48 -11.15
CA CYS A 20 -9.48 -13.27 -10.97
C CYS A 20 -9.76 -12.09 -10.02
N ILE A 21 -9.02 -11.99 -8.91
CA ILE A 21 -9.13 -10.90 -7.93
C ILE A 21 -8.74 -9.57 -8.57
N SER A 22 -7.60 -9.50 -9.27
CA SER A 22 -7.15 -8.26 -9.90
C SER A 22 -8.17 -7.76 -10.92
N HIS A 23 -8.67 -8.64 -11.79
CA HIS A 23 -9.68 -8.28 -12.78
C HIS A 23 -10.98 -7.73 -12.15
N ALA A 24 -11.52 -8.44 -11.15
CA ALA A 24 -12.74 -8.01 -10.47
C ALA A 24 -12.55 -6.70 -9.69
N TYR A 25 -11.44 -6.57 -8.95
CA TYR A 25 -11.11 -5.36 -8.20
C TYR A 25 -10.93 -4.14 -9.13
N GLU A 26 -10.16 -4.28 -10.21
CA GLU A 26 -9.94 -3.20 -11.19
C GLU A 26 -11.25 -2.78 -11.88
N THR A 27 -12.17 -3.73 -12.08
CA THR A 27 -13.49 -3.45 -12.65
C THR A 27 -14.33 -2.60 -11.69
N LEU A 28 -14.32 -2.90 -10.39
CA LEU A 28 -15.01 -2.08 -9.37
C LEU A 28 -14.38 -0.69 -9.26
N GLU A 29 -13.05 -0.61 -9.17
CA GLU A 29 -12.32 0.66 -9.10
C GLU A 29 -12.60 1.54 -10.32
N ARG A 30 -12.57 0.95 -11.52
CA ARG A 30 -12.89 1.66 -12.76
C ARG A 30 -14.34 2.09 -12.81
N ASN A 31 -15.27 1.24 -12.36
CA ASN A 31 -16.70 1.56 -12.35
C ASN A 31 -16.98 2.80 -11.51
N ILE A 32 -16.51 2.83 -10.27
CA ILE A 32 -16.73 3.97 -9.39
C ILE A 32 -16.00 5.22 -9.89
N TYR A 33 -14.79 5.07 -10.44
CA TYR A 33 -14.07 6.18 -11.07
C TYR A 33 -14.87 6.80 -12.22
N MET A 34 -15.40 5.97 -13.13
CA MET A 34 -16.17 6.43 -14.30
C MET A 34 -17.48 7.10 -13.88
N LYS A 35 -18.20 6.55 -12.90
CA LYS A 35 -19.40 7.18 -12.32
C LYS A 35 -19.05 8.56 -11.73
N SER A 36 -17.93 8.66 -11.02
CA SER A 36 -17.49 9.89 -10.35
C SER A 36 -17.18 11.05 -11.32
N GLN A 37 -16.81 10.79 -12.58
CA GLN A 37 -16.42 11.83 -13.54
C GLN A 37 -17.54 12.82 -13.89
N TYR A 38 -18.80 12.44 -13.67
CA TYR A 38 -19.98 13.24 -14.02
C TYR A 38 -20.69 13.81 -12.78
N LEU A 39 -20.12 13.62 -11.59
CA LEU A 39 -20.72 13.98 -10.32
C LEU A 39 -19.95 15.12 -9.65
N ASN A 40 -20.66 15.92 -8.86
CA ASN A 40 -20.01 16.88 -7.97
C ASN A 40 -19.48 16.17 -6.70
N THR A 41 -18.71 16.87 -5.87
CA THR A 41 -18.06 16.29 -4.69
C THR A 41 -19.04 15.59 -3.73
N GLU A 42 -20.15 16.24 -3.39
CA GLU A 42 -21.18 15.70 -2.49
C GLU A 42 -21.80 14.41 -3.05
N GLN A 43 -22.12 14.41 -4.35
CA GLN A 43 -22.66 13.23 -5.04
C GLN A 43 -21.65 12.08 -5.12
N VAL A 44 -20.35 12.37 -5.26
CA VAL A 44 -19.29 11.36 -5.24
C VAL A 44 -19.17 10.73 -3.86
N GLU A 45 -19.25 11.53 -2.80
CA GLU A 45 -19.23 11.02 -1.41
C GLU A 45 -20.45 10.18 -1.08
N GLU A 46 -21.64 10.60 -1.52
CA GLU A 46 -22.86 9.80 -1.38
C GLU A 46 -22.73 8.46 -2.12
N LEU A 47 -22.28 8.49 -3.38
CA LEU A 47 -22.03 7.27 -4.18
C LEU A 47 -21.05 6.33 -3.49
N GLU A 48 -19.93 6.84 -2.99
CA GLU A 48 -18.92 6.04 -2.29
C GLU A 48 -19.44 5.47 -0.97
N GLY A 49 -20.25 6.22 -0.24
CA GLY A 49 -20.92 5.76 0.97
C GLY A 49 -21.91 4.62 0.68
N GLN A 50 -22.72 4.76 -0.37
CA GLN A 50 -23.66 3.73 -0.81
C GLN A 50 -22.94 2.46 -1.26
N GLU A 51 -21.89 2.59 -2.08
CA GLU A 51 -21.02 1.47 -2.49
C GLU A 51 -20.39 0.79 -1.27
N TYR A 52 -19.88 1.57 -0.30
CA TYR A 52 -19.30 1.01 0.92
C TYR A 52 -20.30 0.16 1.70
N ILE A 53 -21.50 0.69 1.97
CA ILE A 53 -22.55 -0.02 2.72
C ILE A 53 -22.96 -1.30 1.99
N HIS A 54 -23.25 -1.20 0.70
CA HIS A 54 -23.67 -2.34 -0.11
C HIS A 54 -22.64 -3.49 -0.12
N ASN A 55 -21.37 -3.15 -0.36
CA ASN A 55 -20.28 -4.14 -0.40
C ASN A 55 -19.95 -4.69 0.99
N ALA A 56 -20.12 -3.90 2.06
CA ALA A 56 -19.95 -4.36 3.43
C ALA A 56 -21.04 -5.35 3.85
N ASP A 57 -22.29 -5.10 3.48
CA ASP A 57 -23.41 -6.01 3.73
C ASP A 57 -23.23 -7.33 2.98
N GLU A 58 -22.78 -7.26 1.73
CA GLU A 58 -22.48 -8.45 0.94
C GLU A 58 -21.32 -9.26 1.55
N LEU A 59 -20.25 -8.59 1.97
CA LEU A 59 -19.12 -9.25 2.64
C LEU A 59 -19.55 -9.89 3.97
N ALA A 60 -20.38 -9.24 4.76
CA ALA A 60 -20.93 -9.80 5.99
C ALA A 60 -21.76 -11.05 5.71
N SER A 61 -22.58 -11.04 4.64
CA SER A 61 -23.35 -12.20 4.20
C SER A 61 -22.46 -13.39 3.82
N LEU A 62 -21.33 -13.13 3.14
CA LEU A 62 -20.34 -14.18 2.83
C LEU A 62 -19.75 -14.77 4.11
N TYR A 63 -19.33 -13.95 5.08
CA TYR A 63 -18.79 -14.44 6.35
C TYR A 63 -19.80 -15.25 7.16
N MET A 64 -21.08 -14.88 7.12
CA MET A 64 -22.15 -15.64 7.78
C MET A 64 -22.43 -16.98 7.10
N SER A 65 -22.29 -17.04 5.77
CA SER A 65 -22.62 -18.22 4.97
C SER A 65 -21.45 -19.21 4.84
N TYR A 66 -20.21 -18.73 4.93
CA TYR A 66 -19.00 -19.51 4.64
C TYR A 66 -17.99 -19.40 5.76
N SER A 67 -18.10 -20.30 6.75
CA SER A 67 -17.21 -20.36 7.90
C SER A 67 -15.73 -20.52 7.52
N VAL A 68 -15.42 -21.20 6.41
CA VAL A 68 -14.04 -21.36 5.90
C VAL A 68 -13.31 -20.02 5.68
N LEU A 69 -14.03 -18.92 5.48
CA LEU A 69 -13.44 -17.59 5.32
C LEU A 69 -12.81 -17.05 6.61
N SER A 70 -13.15 -17.59 7.80
CA SER A 70 -12.51 -17.20 9.07
C SER A 70 -11.01 -17.49 9.07
N GLU A 71 -10.60 -18.55 8.40
CA GLU A 71 -9.21 -18.98 8.33
C GLU A 71 -8.32 -18.06 7.47
N MET A 72 -8.97 -17.17 6.72
CA MET A 72 -8.32 -16.19 5.86
C MET A 72 -8.25 -14.80 6.49
N GLN A 73 -8.83 -14.61 7.68
CA GLN A 73 -8.80 -13.33 8.37
C GLN A 73 -7.35 -12.86 8.50
N ARG A 74 -7.07 -11.63 8.04
CA ARG A 74 -5.73 -10.99 7.99
C ARG A 74 -4.82 -11.40 6.83
N CYS A 75 -5.25 -12.30 5.94
CA CYS A 75 -4.45 -12.73 4.79
C CYS A 75 -4.84 -12.07 3.46
N TYR A 76 -5.95 -11.33 3.40
CA TYR A 76 -6.49 -10.76 2.15
C TYR A 76 -5.55 -9.79 1.40
N PHE A 77 -4.57 -9.23 2.10
CA PHE A 77 -3.55 -8.32 1.56
C PHE A 77 -2.19 -9.00 1.32
N ILE A 78 -2.08 -10.31 1.61
CA ILE A 78 -0.87 -11.11 1.39
C ILE A 78 -0.91 -11.70 -0.02
N HIS A 79 0.23 -11.69 -0.72
CA HIS A 79 0.31 -12.22 -2.08
C HIS A 79 0.10 -13.74 -2.12
N ASP A 80 0.66 -14.47 -1.16
CA ASP A 80 0.55 -15.94 -1.07
C ASP A 80 -0.55 -16.36 -0.07
N PHE A 81 -1.66 -15.63 -0.02
CA PHE A 81 -2.69 -15.86 1.00
C PHE A 81 -3.23 -17.30 1.01
N PHE A 82 -3.29 -17.98 -0.13
CA PHE A 82 -3.79 -19.35 -0.21
C PHE A 82 -2.88 -20.34 0.52
N TRP A 83 -1.57 -20.07 0.56
CA TRP A 83 -0.59 -20.85 1.31
C TRP A 83 -0.43 -20.39 2.76
N GLU A 84 -0.52 -19.08 2.99
CA GLU A 84 -0.26 -18.48 4.31
C GLU A 84 -1.49 -18.47 5.23
N SER A 85 -2.69 -18.68 4.68
CA SER A 85 -3.93 -18.81 5.45
C SER A 85 -4.20 -20.26 5.84
N GLY A 86 -5.07 -20.47 6.83
CA GLY A 86 -5.56 -21.81 7.21
C GLY A 86 -6.67 -22.34 6.31
N PHE A 87 -6.96 -21.67 5.17
CA PHE A 87 -8.10 -21.98 4.31
C PHE A 87 -8.05 -23.42 3.81
N TYR A 88 -6.91 -23.83 3.26
CA TYR A 88 -6.77 -25.18 2.72
C TYR A 88 -6.88 -26.23 3.83
N GLU A 89 -6.30 -25.97 5.00
CA GLU A 89 -6.32 -26.85 6.17
C GLU A 89 -7.74 -27.07 6.69
N ALA A 90 -8.64 -26.09 6.57
CA ALA A 90 -10.03 -26.20 7.00
C ALA A 90 -10.94 -26.94 6.01
N LEU A 91 -10.50 -27.16 4.76
CA LEU A 91 -11.27 -27.93 3.78
C LEU A 91 -11.41 -29.41 4.19
N LYS A 92 -12.53 -30.03 3.80
CA LYS A 92 -12.77 -31.46 3.99
C LYS A 92 -11.80 -32.30 3.14
N PRO A 93 -11.55 -33.57 3.50
CA PRO A 93 -10.61 -34.41 2.76
C PRO A 93 -10.90 -34.57 1.27
N ASP A 94 -12.17 -34.64 0.87
CA ASP A 94 -12.60 -34.71 -0.51
C ASP A 94 -12.42 -33.38 -1.25
N GLU A 95 -12.73 -32.25 -0.59
CA GLU A 95 -12.50 -30.89 -1.11
C GLU A 95 -10.99 -30.64 -1.32
N LYS A 96 -10.14 -31.00 -0.35
CA LYS A 96 -8.68 -30.93 -0.44
C LYS A 96 -8.14 -31.71 -1.64
N ARG A 97 -8.70 -32.89 -1.89
CA ARG A 97 -8.30 -33.74 -3.01
C ARG A 97 -8.60 -33.07 -4.36
N LYS A 98 -9.72 -32.35 -4.48
CA LYS A 98 -10.06 -31.61 -5.70
C LYS A 98 -9.01 -30.57 -6.04
N TYR A 99 -8.57 -29.76 -5.06
CA TYR A 99 -7.47 -28.80 -5.23
C TYR A 99 -6.15 -29.46 -5.69
N LEU A 100 -5.83 -30.66 -5.21
CA LEU A 100 -4.60 -31.36 -5.57
C LEU A 100 -4.61 -31.99 -6.97
N LEU A 101 -5.81 -32.33 -7.45
CA LEU A 101 -6.05 -32.94 -8.77
C LEU A 101 -6.37 -31.90 -9.85
N PHE A 102 -6.77 -30.69 -9.46
CA PHE A 102 -7.08 -29.62 -10.39
C PHE A 102 -5.88 -29.29 -11.28
N SER A 103 -6.13 -29.13 -12.58
CA SER A 103 -5.13 -28.68 -13.53
C SER A 103 -5.28 -27.18 -13.75
N PRO A 104 -4.32 -26.33 -13.34
CA PRO A 104 -4.39 -24.89 -13.60
C PRO A 104 -4.52 -24.53 -15.08
N LEU A 105 -4.09 -25.42 -15.97
CA LEU A 105 -4.18 -25.24 -17.42
C LEU A 105 -5.60 -25.45 -17.97
N SER A 106 -6.51 -26.10 -17.23
CA SER A 106 -7.92 -26.25 -17.63
C SER A 106 -8.79 -25.07 -17.18
N PHE A 107 -8.21 -24.09 -16.49
CA PHE A 107 -8.92 -22.88 -16.09
C PHE A 107 -9.08 -21.91 -17.26
N ASP A 108 -10.31 -21.70 -17.69
CA ASP A 108 -10.72 -20.76 -18.73
C ASP A 108 -11.27 -19.49 -18.09
N TYR A 109 -10.50 -18.41 -18.21
CA TYR A 109 -10.85 -17.11 -17.66
C TYR A 109 -12.11 -16.52 -18.30
N SER A 110 -12.32 -16.69 -19.61
CA SER A 110 -13.50 -16.16 -20.28
C SER A 110 -14.76 -16.89 -19.84
N ARG A 111 -14.66 -18.21 -19.59
CA ARG A 111 -15.76 -18.97 -18.99
C ARG A 111 -16.05 -18.53 -17.55
N TYR A 112 -15.01 -18.27 -16.76
CA TYR A 112 -15.14 -17.76 -15.40
C TYR A 112 -15.78 -16.36 -15.38
N GLU A 113 -15.42 -15.46 -16.28
CA GLU A 113 -15.98 -14.10 -16.38
C GLU A 113 -17.51 -14.12 -16.65
N GLN A 114 -18.00 -15.11 -17.39
CA GLN A 114 -19.44 -15.28 -17.66
C GLN A 114 -20.20 -15.87 -16.47
N ASN A 115 -19.56 -16.75 -15.69
CA ASN A 115 -20.12 -17.35 -14.49
C ASN A 115 -19.01 -17.60 -13.47
N ASN A 116 -18.90 -16.73 -12.46
CA ASN A 116 -17.81 -16.82 -11.47
C ASN A 116 -17.89 -18.09 -10.61
N SER A 117 -19.05 -18.76 -10.52
CA SER A 117 -19.20 -20.01 -9.75
C SER A 117 -18.85 -21.27 -10.54
N VAL A 118 -18.51 -21.15 -11.83
CA VAL A 118 -18.36 -22.29 -12.74
C VAL A 118 -17.29 -23.31 -12.33
N TYR A 119 -16.32 -22.86 -11.53
CA TYR A 119 -15.24 -23.70 -11.02
C TYR A 119 -15.44 -24.17 -9.58
N ASP A 120 -16.50 -23.77 -8.87
CA ASP A 120 -16.66 -24.12 -7.45
C ASP A 120 -16.85 -25.62 -7.20
N GLU A 121 -17.30 -26.38 -8.21
CA GLU A 121 -17.35 -27.84 -8.13
C GLU A 121 -15.97 -28.48 -8.16
N GLU A 122 -15.02 -27.92 -8.92
CA GLU A 122 -13.65 -28.42 -9.10
C GLU A 122 -12.65 -27.78 -8.12
N LEU A 123 -12.94 -26.56 -7.67
CA LEU A 123 -12.20 -25.77 -6.70
C LEU A 123 -13.19 -25.24 -5.66
N PRO A 124 -13.52 -26.03 -4.62
CA PRO A 124 -14.48 -25.64 -3.61
C PRO A 124 -14.22 -24.25 -3.03
N TYR A 125 -15.26 -23.41 -3.04
CA TYR A 125 -15.26 -22.02 -2.55
C TYR A 125 -14.37 -21.03 -3.33
N PHE A 126 -13.88 -21.38 -4.52
CA PHE A 126 -13.01 -20.49 -5.29
C PHE A 126 -13.64 -19.13 -5.55
N SER A 127 -14.88 -19.10 -6.05
CA SER A 127 -15.60 -17.86 -6.34
C SER A 127 -15.86 -17.03 -5.07
N VAL A 128 -16.19 -17.71 -3.97
CA VAL A 128 -16.45 -17.13 -2.65
C VAL A 128 -15.19 -16.45 -2.11
N VAL A 129 -14.04 -17.13 -2.21
CA VAL A 129 -12.75 -16.59 -1.79
C VAL A 129 -12.35 -15.40 -2.64
N VAL A 130 -12.47 -15.48 -3.97
CA VAL A 130 -12.20 -14.35 -4.87
C VAL A 130 -13.06 -13.15 -4.46
N LYS A 131 -14.36 -13.36 -4.29
CA LYS A 131 -15.30 -12.30 -3.94
C LYS A 131 -14.98 -11.67 -2.58
N ALA A 132 -14.73 -12.47 -1.55
CA ALA A 132 -14.38 -11.97 -0.23
C ALA A 132 -13.10 -11.10 -0.26
N VAL A 133 -12.05 -11.58 -0.94
CA VAL A 133 -10.79 -10.82 -1.07
C VAL A 133 -10.99 -9.51 -1.84
N VAL A 134 -11.77 -9.54 -2.92
CA VAL A 134 -12.08 -8.35 -3.72
C VAL A 134 -12.82 -7.31 -2.87
N LEU A 135 -13.86 -7.73 -2.14
CA LEU A 135 -14.65 -6.85 -1.28
C LEU A 135 -13.79 -6.26 -0.15
N GLU A 136 -12.97 -7.06 0.52
CA GLU A 136 -12.03 -6.58 1.55
C GLU A 136 -11.08 -5.50 1.02
N ARG A 137 -10.48 -5.74 -0.15
CA ARG A 137 -9.59 -4.78 -0.81
C ARG A 137 -10.33 -3.51 -1.26
N TYR A 138 -11.52 -3.66 -1.83
CA TYR A 138 -12.32 -2.55 -2.32
C TYR A 138 -12.84 -1.67 -1.19
N LEU A 139 -13.32 -2.25 -0.09
CA LEU A 139 -13.73 -1.52 1.11
C LEU A 139 -12.55 -0.80 1.77
N ALA A 140 -11.35 -1.38 1.74
CA ALA A 140 -10.13 -0.69 2.17
C ALA A 140 -9.78 0.50 1.27
N TYR A 141 -9.93 0.36 -0.04
CA TYR A 141 -9.76 1.44 -1.01
C TYR A 141 -10.74 2.60 -0.76
N LEU A 142 -12.04 2.32 -0.59
CA LEU A 142 -13.06 3.35 -0.33
C LEU A 142 -12.81 4.10 0.99
N ARG A 143 -12.41 3.37 2.06
CA ARG A 143 -12.02 3.99 3.34
C ARG A 143 -10.85 4.96 3.17
N LYS A 144 -9.79 4.49 2.51
CA LYS A 144 -8.61 5.32 2.25
C LYS A 144 -8.97 6.57 1.46
N LYS A 145 -9.82 6.45 0.44
CA LYS A 145 -10.27 7.60 -0.38
C LYS A 145 -11.01 8.65 0.46
N LYS A 146 -11.84 8.22 1.42
CA LYS A 146 -12.53 9.10 2.37
C LYS A 146 -11.56 9.77 3.35
N GLU A 147 -10.57 9.03 3.85
CA GLU A 147 -9.51 9.54 4.73
C GLU A 147 -8.65 10.60 4.01
N ASP A 148 -8.25 10.33 2.77
CA ASP A 148 -7.45 11.26 1.95
C ASP A 148 -8.20 12.59 1.69
N ARG A 149 -9.53 12.55 1.52
CA ARG A 149 -10.38 13.74 1.35
C ARG A 149 -10.56 14.55 2.62
N THR A 150 -10.86 13.88 3.74
CA THR A 150 -11.01 14.56 5.04
C THR A 150 -9.72 15.24 5.46
N GLN A 151 -8.54 14.68 5.14
CA GLN A 151 -7.25 15.37 5.32
C GLN A 151 -7.08 16.59 4.39
N THR A 152 -7.65 16.55 3.18
CA THR A 152 -7.61 17.65 2.20
C THR A 152 -8.57 18.78 2.55
N GLU A 153 -9.69 18.51 3.23
CA GLU A 153 -10.68 19.55 3.65
C GLU A 153 -10.30 20.29 4.94
N ILE A 154 -9.48 19.69 5.81
CA ILE A 154 -8.95 20.35 7.01
C ILE A 154 -7.92 21.44 6.63
N GLN A 155 -7.20 21.28 5.51
CA GLN A 155 -6.23 22.26 5.01
C GLN A 155 -6.84 23.64 4.65
N PRO A 156 -7.92 23.75 3.85
CA PRO A 156 -8.51 25.05 3.51
C PRO A 156 -9.20 25.74 4.68
N GLN A 157 -9.68 25.02 5.71
CA GLN A 157 -10.25 25.65 6.90
C GLN A 157 -9.18 26.28 7.80
N LEU A 158 -8.03 25.64 7.97
CA LEU A 158 -6.87 26.23 8.65
C LEU A 158 -6.31 27.45 7.90
N GLU A 159 -6.28 27.41 6.56
CA GLU A 159 -5.83 28.56 5.75
C GLU A 159 -6.81 29.73 5.76
N GLN A 160 -8.14 29.47 5.81
CA GLN A 160 -9.16 30.52 5.87
C GLN A 160 -9.32 31.13 7.28
N GLU A 161 -9.12 30.37 8.36
CA GLU A 161 -9.05 30.94 9.72
C GLU A 161 -7.79 31.80 9.90
N VAL A 162 -6.66 31.40 9.30
CA VAL A 162 -5.43 32.19 9.28
C VAL A 162 -5.61 33.49 8.50
N GLN A 163 -6.31 33.50 7.35
CA GLN A 163 -6.51 34.73 6.57
C GLN A 163 -7.50 35.73 7.20
N LYS A 164 -8.50 35.27 7.96
CA LYS A 164 -9.43 36.18 8.67
C LYS A 164 -8.82 36.83 9.91
N GLN A 165 -7.74 36.28 10.46
CA GLN A 165 -7.02 36.88 11.60
C GLN A 165 -5.96 37.92 11.16
N ILE A 166 -5.56 37.96 9.88
CA ILE A 166 -4.47 38.82 9.40
C ILE A 166 -4.93 40.25 9.04
N THR A 167 -6.22 40.53 8.86
CA THR A 167 -6.69 41.88 8.46
C THR A 167 -6.90 42.87 9.60
N ASN A 168 -6.86 42.42 10.85
CA ASN A 168 -6.92 43.33 12.01
C ASN A 168 -5.72 43.04 12.91
N THR A 169 -4.64 43.81 12.77
CA THR A 169 -4.00 44.60 13.85
C THR A 169 -2.64 45.09 13.34
N GLU A 170 -2.50 46.41 13.27
CA GLU A 170 -1.25 47.13 13.05
C GLU A 170 -0.24 46.92 14.19
N PHE A 171 1.04 46.72 13.81
CA PHE A 171 2.28 46.96 14.56
C PHE A 171 2.47 46.38 15.99
N SER A 172 3.37 45.39 16.11
CA SER A 172 4.63 45.57 16.86
C SER A 172 5.59 44.40 16.61
N ILE A 173 6.75 44.68 16.03
CA ILE A 173 7.89 43.77 16.00
C ILE A 173 8.42 43.67 17.44
N LYS A 174 8.11 42.58 18.14
CA LYS A 174 8.85 42.17 19.35
C LYS A 174 9.10 40.67 19.32
N ALA A 175 10.33 40.35 19.66
CA ALA A 175 11.00 39.05 19.66
C ALA A 175 10.06 37.84 19.83
N VAL A 176 10.15 36.95 18.85
CA VAL A 176 9.62 35.58 18.87
C VAL A 176 10.14 34.86 20.12
N PRO A 177 9.28 34.35 21.02
CA PRO A 177 9.69 33.34 21.99
C PRO A 177 9.92 32.01 21.26
N PRO A 178 10.80 31.13 21.75
CA PRO A 178 11.20 29.93 21.02
C PRO A 178 9.99 29.07 20.72
N ILE A 179 9.78 28.78 19.43
CA ILE A 179 8.79 27.81 18.98
C ILE A 179 9.21 26.47 19.59
N ALA A 180 8.30 25.86 20.35
CA ALA A 180 8.48 24.52 20.86
C ALA A 180 8.73 23.57 19.68
N GLU A 181 9.96 23.06 19.61
CA GLU A 181 10.31 21.91 18.80
C GLU A 181 9.47 20.72 19.29
N THR A 182 8.58 20.16 18.48
CA THR A 182 8.22 18.72 18.43
C THR A 182 6.92 18.48 17.66
N GLU A 183 6.96 18.58 16.32
CA GLU A 183 6.21 17.63 15.49
C GLU A 183 7.14 17.19 14.36
N ASN A 184 7.65 15.96 14.45
CA ASN A 184 8.46 15.36 13.40
C ASN A 184 7.56 15.17 12.17
N PRO A 185 7.82 15.81 11.00
CA PRO A 185 6.93 15.70 9.84
C PRO A 185 6.79 14.28 9.28
N PHE A 186 7.75 13.38 9.55
CA PHE A 186 7.64 11.97 9.19
C PHE A 186 6.86 11.12 10.18
N ASP A 187 6.57 11.63 11.38
CA ASP A 187 5.96 10.87 12.49
C ASP A 187 6.64 9.49 12.66
N SER A 188 7.98 9.49 12.66
CA SER A 188 8.74 8.24 12.66
C SER A 188 8.78 7.61 14.06
N ILE A 189 8.41 6.34 14.14
CA ILE A 189 8.47 5.52 15.37
C ILE A 189 9.65 4.54 15.37
N LEU A 190 10.61 4.71 14.45
CA LEU A 190 11.76 3.83 14.29
C LEU A 190 12.71 3.93 15.48
N ASN A 191 13.11 2.80 16.04
CA ASN A 191 14.15 2.75 17.08
C ASN A 191 15.57 2.77 16.47
N ASP A 192 16.59 3.03 17.29
CA ASP A 192 17.98 3.15 16.82
C ASP A 192 18.48 1.95 16.01
N ARG A 193 18.10 0.73 16.43
CA ARG A 193 18.51 -0.51 15.75
C ARG A 193 17.81 -0.68 14.41
N GLN A 194 16.56 -0.26 14.31
CA GLN A 194 15.81 -0.23 13.05
C GLN A 194 16.39 0.83 12.10
N ILE A 195 16.80 1.99 12.61
CA ILE A 195 17.48 3.05 11.82
C ILE A 195 18.83 2.54 11.28
N GLU A 196 19.63 1.86 12.11
CA GLU A 196 20.88 1.24 11.68
C GLU A 196 20.67 0.27 10.52
N LEU A 197 19.67 -0.63 10.65
CA LEU A 197 19.35 -1.60 9.62
C LEU A 197 18.87 -0.95 8.30
N ILE A 198 18.15 0.17 8.38
CA ILE A 198 17.72 0.92 7.19
C ILE A 198 18.91 1.64 6.55
N ALA A 199 19.85 2.17 7.32
CA ALA A 199 21.07 2.79 6.80
C ALA A 199 21.92 1.75 6.04
N ASP A 200 22.09 0.55 6.58
CA ASP A 200 22.77 -0.57 5.90
C ASP A 200 22.09 -0.92 4.58
N CYS A 201 20.76 -1.03 4.58
CA CYS A 201 19.96 -1.27 3.37
C CYS A 201 20.19 -0.19 2.30
N ILE A 202 20.15 1.10 2.70
CA ILE A 202 20.35 2.24 1.80
C ILE A 202 21.72 2.16 1.12
N ASN A 203 22.76 1.81 1.89
CA ASN A 203 24.14 1.74 1.44
C ASN A 203 24.41 0.52 0.56
N GLU A 204 23.90 -0.66 0.93
CA GLU A 204 24.06 -1.89 0.14
C GLU A 204 23.41 -1.76 -1.24
N VAL A 205 22.18 -1.25 -1.29
CA VAL A 205 21.42 -1.09 -2.54
C VAL A 205 21.85 0.15 -3.32
N LYS A 206 22.69 1.01 -2.70
CA LYS A 206 23.17 2.28 -3.26
C LYS A 206 22.01 3.17 -3.71
N ILE A 207 21.02 3.36 -2.83
CA ILE A 207 19.82 4.17 -3.13
C ILE A 207 20.22 5.62 -3.44
N PHE A 208 21.24 6.14 -2.75
CA PHE A 208 21.79 7.49 -2.96
C PHE A 208 23.22 7.48 -3.51
N ASN A 209 23.64 8.63 -4.02
CA ASN A 209 24.97 8.85 -4.58
C ASN A 209 26.10 8.88 -3.54
N ALA A 210 25.77 8.95 -2.25
CA ALA A 210 26.70 8.93 -1.13
C ALA A 210 26.21 7.94 -0.06
N SER A 211 27.13 7.48 0.79
CA SER A 211 26.80 6.65 1.94
C SER A 211 26.01 7.46 2.97
N VAL A 212 25.03 6.83 3.60
CA VAL A 212 24.17 7.40 4.63
C VAL A 212 24.53 6.78 5.98
N THR A 213 24.90 7.61 6.95
CA THR A 213 25.12 7.17 8.32
C THR A 213 23.81 7.11 9.13
N VAL A 214 23.85 6.53 10.33
CA VAL A 214 22.70 6.52 11.26
C VAL A 214 22.26 7.95 11.57
N ASP A 215 23.20 8.86 11.81
CA ASP A 215 22.91 10.25 12.12
C ASP A 215 22.33 11.00 10.91
N ASP A 216 22.82 10.72 9.70
CA ASP A 216 22.24 11.26 8.47
C ASP A 216 20.80 10.80 8.29
N LEU A 217 20.50 9.53 8.57
CA LEU A 217 19.15 9.00 8.45
C LEU A 217 18.22 9.59 9.52
N LYS A 218 18.68 9.76 10.77
CA LYS A 218 17.94 10.48 11.82
C LYS A 218 17.63 11.93 11.40
N ALA A 219 18.63 12.61 10.83
CA ALA A 219 18.51 13.96 10.33
C ALA A 219 17.49 14.05 9.18
N ILE A 220 17.52 13.10 8.23
CA ILE A 220 16.53 12.97 7.15
C ILE A 220 15.12 12.74 7.71
N LEU A 221 14.97 11.80 8.64
CA LEU A 221 13.70 11.47 9.29
C LEU A 221 13.19 12.61 10.18
N SER A 222 14.03 13.57 10.55
CA SER A 222 13.64 14.80 11.25
C SER A 222 13.46 15.99 10.30
N CYS A 223 13.51 15.75 8.99
CA CYS A 223 13.46 16.76 7.92
C CYS A 223 14.55 17.85 7.99
N LYS A 224 15.69 17.54 8.60
CA LYS A 224 16.85 18.43 8.75
C LYS A 224 18.12 17.75 8.22
N PRO A 225 18.18 17.33 6.94
CA PRO A 225 19.29 16.51 6.44
C PRO A 225 20.64 17.25 6.55
N ASN A 226 21.67 16.57 7.07
CA ASN A 226 23.03 17.12 7.18
C ASN A 226 23.64 17.47 5.82
N ALA A 227 23.28 16.69 4.80
CA ALA A 227 23.67 16.90 3.42
C ALA A 227 22.51 16.52 2.48
N ILE A 228 22.35 17.26 1.39
CA ILE A 228 21.35 16.93 0.37
C ILE A 228 21.85 15.76 -0.48
N LEU A 229 21.12 14.64 -0.43
CA LEU A 229 21.47 13.43 -1.16
C LEU A 229 20.79 13.38 -2.52
N ARG A 230 21.48 12.80 -3.52
CA ARG A 230 20.90 12.52 -4.83
C ARG A 230 20.53 11.06 -4.95
N SER A 231 19.30 10.81 -5.38
CA SER A 231 18.81 9.48 -5.72
C SER A 231 19.59 8.90 -6.91
N ASN A 232 20.12 7.69 -6.79
CA ASN A 232 20.63 6.93 -7.95
C ASN A 232 19.50 6.30 -8.76
N ASN A 233 18.38 5.97 -8.07
CA ASN A 233 17.19 5.41 -8.66
C ASN A 233 15.96 5.86 -7.86
N ASN A 234 15.14 6.73 -8.45
CA ASN A 234 13.96 7.29 -7.79
C ASN A 234 12.95 6.21 -7.40
N ARG A 235 12.96 5.06 -8.08
CA ARG A 235 12.13 3.90 -7.75
C ARG A 235 12.57 3.22 -6.44
N TYR A 236 13.87 3.19 -6.14
CA TYR A 236 14.34 2.64 -4.86
C TYR A 236 13.98 3.55 -3.69
N VAL A 237 14.09 4.87 -3.87
CA VAL A 237 13.60 5.84 -2.86
C VAL A 237 12.12 5.62 -2.63
N ALA A 238 11.32 5.60 -3.71
CA ALA A 238 9.88 5.42 -3.60
C ALA A 238 9.51 4.08 -2.94
N PHE A 239 10.18 2.98 -3.31
CA PHE A 239 9.91 1.68 -2.73
C PHE A 239 10.28 1.60 -1.24
N LEU A 240 11.45 2.10 -0.84
CA LEU A 240 11.88 2.11 0.56
C LEU A 240 10.87 2.83 1.45
N PHE A 241 10.51 4.07 1.09
CA PHE A 241 9.58 4.87 1.90
C PHE A 241 8.14 4.31 1.84
N SER A 242 7.73 3.72 0.72
CA SER A 242 6.45 2.99 0.64
C SER A 242 6.42 1.81 1.61
N GLU A 243 7.48 1.00 1.67
CA GLU A 243 7.56 -0.16 2.55
C GLU A 243 7.60 0.22 4.04
N LEU A 244 8.28 1.33 4.39
CA LEU A 244 8.25 1.87 5.75
C LEU A 244 6.86 2.38 6.13
N SER A 245 6.21 3.10 5.22
CA SER A 245 4.88 3.67 5.42
C SER A 245 3.79 2.58 5.49
N ASN A 246 3.86 1.55 4.62
CA ASN A 246 2.95 0.39 4.64
C ASN A 246 3.01 -0.41 5.96
N ARG A 247 4.09 -0.23 6.73
CA ARG A 247 4.27 -0.84 8.06
C ARG A 247 4.01 0.14 9.21
N SER A 248 3.51 1.34 8.90
CA SER A 248 3.23 2.41 9.86
C SER A 248 4.46 2.82 10.67
N LEU A 249 5.67 2.70 10.10
CA LEU A 249 6.92 3.14 10.74
C LEU A 249 7.22 4.62 10.51
N ILE A 250 6.55 5.20 9.51
CA ILE A 250 6.51 6.62 9.15
C ILE A 250 5.10 6.96 8.64
N THR A 251 4.80 8.25 8.55
CA THR A 251 3.55 8.79 8.02
C THR A 251 3.18 8.27 6.63
N ALA A 252 1.87 8.14 6.38
CA ALA A 252 1.31 7.85 5.06
C ALA A 252 1.62 8.94 4.03
N ASN A 253 1.81 10.19 4.50
CA ASN A 253 2.04 11.37 3.67
C ASN A 253 3.52 11.60 3.31
N TRP A 254 4.34 10.54 3.36
CA TRP A 254 5.80 10.62 3.20
C TRP A 254 6.23 11.27 1.88
N GLN A 255 5.46 11.14 0.80
CA GLN A 255 5.75 11.77 -0.49
C GLN A 255 5.71 13.30 -0.40
N SER A 256 4.69 13.84 0.27
CA SER A 256 4.53 15.27 0.53
C SER A 256 5.61 15.76 1.49
N VAL A 257 5.95 14.98 2.51
CA VAL A 257 7.02 15.31 3.46
C VAL A 257 8.37 15.45 2.75
N ILE A 258 8.73 14.50 1.88
CA ILE A 258 9.96 14.58 1.08
C ILE A 258 9.95 15.81 0.17
N ALA A 259 8.84 16.08 -0.51
CA ALA A 259 8.73 17.18 -1.47
C ALA A 259 8.79 18.55 -0.79
N ASN A 260 8.01 18.75 0.28
CA ASN A 260 7.92 20.02 0.99
C ASN A 260 9.23 20.36 1.71
N ASN A 261 9.92 19.36 2.25
CA ASN A 261 11.20 19.53 2.93
C ASN A 261 12.40 19.40 1.98
N LYS A 262 12.18 19.20 0.68
CA LYS A 262 13.22 19.13 -0.37
C LYS A 262 14.37 18.19 0.00
N LEU A 263 14.04 16.99 0.48
CA LEU A 263 15.04 16.11 1.12
C LEU A 263 16.03 15.48 0.13
N PHE A 264 15.59 15.23 -1.10
CA PHE A 264 16.37 14.48 -2.08
C PHE A 264 16.35 15.11 -3.46
N LEU A 265 17.49 15.04 -4.15
CA LEU A 265 17.60 15.37 -5.56
C LEU A 265 17.27 14.15 -6.43
N SER A 266 16.67 14.41 -7.60
CA SER A 266 16.41 13.40 -8.62
C SER A 266 17.69 12.86 -9.25
N LYS A 267 17.60 11.65 -9.82
CA LYS A 267 18.68 10.98 -10.56
C LYS A 267 19.32 11.84 -11.66
N ASP A 268 18.53 12.70 -12.31
CA ASP A 268 19.02 13.53 -13.40
C ASP A 268 20.15 14.46 -12.92
N LYS A 269 21.38 14.18 -13.37
CA LYS A 269 22.58 14.94 -12.98
C LYS A 269 22.68 16.29 -13.67
N SER A 270 21.87 16.55 -14.70
CA SER A 270 21.91 17.80 -15.47
C SER A 270 21.20 18.95 -14.76
N ARG A 271 20.37 18.64 -13.75
CA ARG A 271 19.60 19.63 -12.98
C ARG A 271 19.61 19.24 -11.50
N ASP A 272 19.81 20.21 -10.62
CA ASP A 272 19.56 20.06 -9.18
C ASP A 272 18.05 20.14 -8.89
N LYS A 273 17.30 19.27 -9.57
CA LYS A 273 15.85 19.14 -9.40
C LYS A 273 15.58 18.25 -8.18
N TYR A 274 14.94 18.82 -7.17
CA TYR A 274 14.40 18.06 -6.04
C TYR A 274 13.29 17.12 -6.50
N LEU A 275 13.19 15.96 -5.85
CA LEU A 275 12.06 15.05 -6.04
C LEU A 275 10.79 15.71 -5.53
N ASN A 276 9.80 15.84 -6.40
CA ASN A 276 8.48 16.32 -6.02
C ASN A 276 7.51 15.14 -5.83
N GLN A 277 6.31 15.42 -5.30
CA GLN A 277 5.29 14.41 -5.04
C GLN A 277 4.91 13.63 -6.31
N GLY A 278 4.84 14.29 -7.48
CA GLY A 278 4.53 13.63 -8.75
C GLY A 278 5.62 12.68 -9.22
N ASP A 279 6.90 13.04 -9.06
CA ASP A 279 8.05 12.20 -9.37
C ASP A 279 8.02 10.92 -8.51
N LEU A 280 7.70 11.05 -7.21
CA LEU A 280 7.60 9.95 -6.26
C LEU A 280 6.36 9.07 -6.49
N ALA A 281 5.21 9.66 -6.78
CA ALA A 281 3.98 8.93 -7.09
C ALA A 281 4.15 8.10 -8.36
N THR A 282 4.73 8.69 -9.41
CA THR A 282 5.08 8.00 -10.65
C THR A 282 6.02 6.83 -10.37
N ALA A 283 7.11 7.08 -9.63
CA ALA A 283 8.06 6.04 -9.25
C ALA A 283 7.41 4.91 -8.46
N THR A 284 6.49 5.21 -7.54
CA THR A 284 5.74 4.22 -6.75
C THR A 284 4.87 3.33 -7.64
N ASN A 285 4.16 3.91 -8.61
CA ASN A 285 3.32 3.15 -9.54
C ASN A 285 4.12 2.19 -10.42
N TYR A 286 5.32 2.58 -10.84
CA TYR A 286 6.21 1.70 -11.61
C TYR A 286 6.74 0.50 -10.82
N VAL A 287 6.73 0.55 -9.49
CA VAL A 287 7.28 -0.53 -8.65
C VAL A 287 6.28 -1.68 -8.46
N LYS A 288 4.98 -1.46 -8.67
CA LYS A 288 3.90 -2.46 -8.48
C LYS A 288 4.01 -3.74 -9.34
N GLY A 289 5.00 -3.87 -10.23
CA GLY A 289 5.23 -5.08 -11.03
C GLY A 289 6.71 -5.52 -11.18
N ILE A 290 7.67 -4.89 -10.47
CA ILE A 290 9.11 -5.19 -10.60
C ILE A 290 9.81 -5.44 -9.25
N SER A 291 9.04 -5.65 -8.18
CA SER A 291 9.55 -5.84 -6.81
C SER A 291 10.45 -7.07 -6.63
N HIS A 292 10.47 -7.99 -7.59
CA HIS A 292 11.32 -9.19 -7.61
C HIS A 292 12.74 -8.96 -8.15
N GLU A 293 13.03 -7.79 -8.73
CA GLU A 293 14.39 -7.45 -9.17
C GLU A 293 15.35 -7.32 -7.97
N LYS A 294 16.63 -7.69 -8.16
CA LYS A 294 17.62 -7.87 -7.09
C LYS A 294 17.68 -6.73 -6.06
N GLY A 295 17.62 -5.47 -6.51
CA GLY A 295 17.66 -4.31 -5.61
C GLY A 295 16.40 -4.16 -4.75
N PHE A 296 15.22 -4.31 -5.34
CA PHE A 296 13.95 -4.23 -4.61
C PHE A 296 13.77 -5.42 -3.66
N ALA A 297 14.16 -6.62 -4.08
CA ALA A 297 14.15 -7.81 -3.22
C ALA A 297 15.07 -7.63 -2.00
N THR A 298 16.24 -7.00 -2.19
CA THR A 298 17.15 -6.68 -1.09
C THR A 298 16.50 -5.70 -0.11
N ILE A 299 15.93 -4.59 -0.60
CA ILE A 299 15.19 -3.63 0.24
C ILE A 299 14.10 -4.35 1.03
N TYR A 300 13.26 -5.14 0.37
CA TYR A 300 12.16 -5.87 1.02
C TYR A 300 12.63 -6.79 2.15
N ASN A 301 13.74 -7.51 1.93
CA ASN A 301 14.31 -8.41 2.94
C ASN A 301 14.83 -7.67 4.18
N TYR A 302 15.45 -6.50 4.00
CA TYR A 302 15.84 -5.64 5.13
C TYR A 302 14.62 -5.14 5.90
N ILE A 303 13.61 -4.60 5.21
CA ILE A 303 12.39 -4.10 5.88
C ILE A 303 11.62 -5.25 6.57
N LYS A 304 11.65 -6.48 6.05
CA LYS A 304 11.05 -7.65 6.71
C LYS A 304 11.66 -7.92 8.09
N GLN A 305 12.96 -7.69 8.26
CA GLN A 305 13.66 -7.90 9.53
C GLN A 305 13.29 -6.88 10.61
N LEU A 306 12.77 -5.70 10.24
CA LEU A 306 12.35 -4.67 11.22
C LEU A 306 11.27 -5.16 12.19
N LYS A 307 10.46 -6.18 11.83
CA LYS A 307 9.45 -6.77 12.74
C LYS A 307 10.05 -7.60 13.88
N ARG A 308 11.33 -7.96 13.79
CA ARG A 308 12.01 -8.81 14.78
C ARG A 308 12.81 -7.98 15.81
N LEU A 309 12.75 -6.66 15.70
CA LEU A 309 13.55 -5.67 16.41
C LEU A 309 12.65 -4.62 17.06
#